data_AF-A0A946IXT8-F1
#
_entry.id   AF-A0A946IXT8-F1
#
_cell.length_a   1.000
_cell.length_b   1.000
_cell.length_c   1.000
_cell.angle_alpha   90.00
_cell.angle_beta   90.00
_cell.angle_gamma   90.00
#
_symmetry.space_group_name_H-M   'P 1'
#
loop_
_entity.id
_entity.type
_entity.pdbx_description
1 polymer ?
#
loop_
_entity_poly.entity_id
_entity_poly.type
_entity_poly.pdbx_seq_one_letter_code
_entity_poly.pdbx_strand_id
1 'polypeptide(L)'
;MNAFNSATSTNKSGIFGLFRSDNGRSALLKSSAGLLSCLENVQANVLMADENFNLIYANPSAVKTLETIKEQVYEAFGVSINEIVGGSIHRFHKDPQRIERLLRNPSALPHTAEFSFGDVTLAANINSISDSGGKVSGYVVNWEDVSKINTTKRAMDRVNSMMENAPVNVIYADKDSFEITYINPASVKTLKTIEQ
;
A
#
# COMPACT_ATOMS: atom_id res chain seq x y z
N MET A 1 -17.44 60.27 4.34
CA MET A 1 -18.05 59.31 3.39
C MET A 1 -17.09 58.14 3.23
N ASN A 2 -17.58 56.94 3.58
CA ASN A 2 -17.12 55.57 3.28
C ASN A 2 -15.70 55.19 3.78
N ALA A 3 -15.46 54.33 4.78
CA ALA A 3 -16.04 53.04 5.20
C ALA A 3 -16.07 51.97 4.09
N PHE A 4 -15.18 50.96 4.17
CA PHE A 4 -15.55 49.55 4.45
C PHE A 4 -14.32 48.62 4.55
N ASN A 5 -14.35 47.81 5.61
CA ASN A 5 -13.58 46.59 5.87
C ASN A 5 -13.68 45.56 4.72
N SER A 6 -12.67 44.70 4.55
CA SER A 6 -12.76 43.31 5.07
C SER A 6 -11.52 42.46 4.74
N ALA A 7 -11.15 41.66 5.72
CA ALA A 7 -10.15 40.61 5.67
C ALA A 7 -10.56 39.47 4.73
N THR A 8 -9.59 38.65 4.32
CA THR A 8 -9.63 37.19 4.51
C THR A 8 -8.28 36.56 4.14
N SER A 9 -7.41 36.48 5.15
CA SER A 9 -6.41 35.42 5.26
C SER A 9 -7.17 34.09 5.27
N THR A 10 -7.03 33.31 4.20
CA THR A 10 -7.55 31.94 4.14
C THR A 10 -6.61 31.03 4.90
N ASN A 11 -6.86 30.98 6.20
CA ASN A 11 -6.35 30.00 7.13
C ASN A 11 -6.71 28.59 6.64
N LYS A 12 -5.80 27.92 5.90
CA LYS A 12 -5.83 26.47 5.71
C LYS A 12 -5.34 25.77 6.98
N SER A 13 -5.98 26.05 8.11
CA SER A 13 -5.95 25.18 9.28
C SER A 13 -6.88 23.99 9.02
N GLY A 14 -6.56 23.19 8.01
CA GLY A 14 -7.15 21.87 7.86
C GLY A 14 -6.76 21.00 9.06
N ILE A 15 -7.56 19.97 9.32
CA ILE A 15 -7.39 18.79 10.21
C ILE A 15 -5.99 18.52 10.82
N PHE A 16 -4.90 18.85 10.11
CA PHE A 16 -3.52 18.92 10.61
C PHE A 16 -3.30 19.85 11.82
N GLY A 17 -4.09 20.92 11.97
CA GLY A 17 -4.04 21.80 13.14
C GLY A 17 -4.59 21.16 14.42
N LEU A 18 -5.49 20.18 14.30
CA LEU A 18 -6.13 19.52 15.44
C LEU A 18 -5.15 18.63 16.24
N PHE A 19 -4.08 18.14 15.61
CA PHE A 19 -3.07 17.25 16.22
C PHE A 19 -1.72 17.92 16.49
N ARG A 20 -1.58 19.21 16.14
CA ARG A 20 -0.37 20.02 16.34
C ARG A 20 -0.55 21.12 17.39
N SER A 21 -1.55 20.99 18.27
CA SER A 21 -1.66 21.86 19.44
C SER A 21 -0.43 21.67 20.34
N ASP A 22 0.32 22.75 20.56
CA ASP A 22 1.56 22.79 21.35
C ASP A 22 1.35 22.54 22.86
N ASN A 23 0.10 22.49 23.32
CA ASN A 23 -0.24 22.27 24.72
C ASN A 23 -0.26 20.77 25.05
N GLY A 24 0.93 20.21 25.28
CA GLY A 24 1.09 18.90 25.93
C GLY A 24 1.56 17.75 25.04
N ARG A 25 2.54 17.97 24.15
CA ARG A 25 3.23 16.85 23.48
C ARG A 25 3.68 15.81 24.52
N SER A 26 3.03 14.64 24.51
CA SER A 26 3.43 13.47 25.28
C SER A 26 4.94 13.25 25.15
N ALA A 27 5.62 12.79 26.21
CA ALA A 27 7.05 12.48 26.17
C ALA A 27 7.41 11.55 24.98
N LEU A 28 6.43 10.76 24.53
CA LEU A 28 6.47 9.91 23.36
C LEU A 28 6.80 10.67 22.05
N LEU A 29 6.26 11.87 21.85
CA LEU A 29 6.46 12.66 20.61
C LEU A 29 7.59 13.69 20.73
N LYS A 30 8.15 13.87 21.93
CA LYS A 30 9.27 14.80 22.19
C LYS A 30 10.64 14.14 22.06
N SER A 31 10.70 12.81 22.03
CA SER A 31 11.94 12.04 21.98
C SER A 31 11.98 11.15 20.74
N SER A 32 13.17 11.03 20.15
CA SER A 32 13.42 10.07 19.07
C SER A 32 13.13 8.63 19.52
N ALA A 33 13.46 8.30 20.77
CA ALA A 33 13.18 7.00 21.37
C ALA A 33 11.67 6.71 21.43
N GLY A 34 10.85 7.70 21.76
CA GLY A 34 9.39 7.54 21.82
C GLY A 34 8.76 7.33 20.44
N LEU A 35 9.20 8.10 19.45
CA LEU A 35 8.77 7.91 18.05
C LEU A 35 9.19 6.55 17.50
N LEU A 36 10.43 6.12 17.79
CA LEU A 36 10.90 4.79 17.44
C LEU A 36 10.04 3.72 18.12
N SER A 37 9.73 3.89 19.41
CA SER A 37 8.85 2.96 20.14
C SER A 37 7.46 2.85 19.50
N CYS A 38 6.92 3.93 18.94
CA CYS A 38 5.68 3.86 18.15
C CYS A 38 5.84 2.99 16.90
N LEU A 39 6.94 3.16 16.15
CA LEU A 39 7.22 2.38 14.94
C LEU A 39 7.48 0.90 15.25
N GLU A 40 8.10 0.60 16.38
CA GLU A 40 8.33 -0.76 16.86
C GLU A 40 7.02 -1.50 17.17
N ASN A 41 5.98 -0.76 17.60
CA ASN A 41 4.69 -1.33 18.00
C ASN A 41 3.59 -1.22 16.94
N VAL A 42 3.83 -0.52 15.82
CA VAL A 42 2.84 -0.47 14.74
C VAL A 42 2.78 -1.81 14.02
N GLN A 43 1.56 -2.29 13.75
CA GLN A 43 1.35 -3.59 13.09
C GLN A 43 1.49 -3.54 11.57
N ALA A 44 1.67 -2.36 10.99
CA ALA A 44 2.00 -2.20 9.57
C ALA A 44 3.49 -2.52 9.34
N ASN A 45 3.83 -3.13 8.20
CA ASN A 45 5.23 -3.32 7.84
C ASN A 45 5.81 -1.99 7.38
N VAL A 46 6.92 -1.60 8.00
CA VAL A 46 7.64 -0.34 7.71
C VAL A 46 9.09 -0.65 7.45
N LEU A 47 9.60 -0.18 6.31
CA LEU A 47 11.03 -0.05 6.05
C LEU A 47 11.37 1.43 5.81
N MET A 48 12.57 1.85 6.19
CA MET A 48 13.08 3.18 5.89
C MET A 48 14.44 3.12 5.24
N ALA A 49 14.67 4.03 4.30
CA ALA A 49 15.96 4.24 3.65
C ALA A 49 16.47 5.67 3.84
N ASP A 50 17.78 5.83 3.87
CA ASP A 50 18.46 7.13 3.87
C ASP A 50 18.42 7.82 2.48
N GLU A 51 19.00 9.02 2.38
CA GLU A 51 19.11 9.79 1.12
C GLU A 51 19.93 9.09 0.02
N ASN A 52 20.72 8.09 0.40
CA ASN A 52 21.56 7.27 -0.49
C ASN A 52 20.90 5.92 -0.82
N PHE A 53 19.63 5.75 -0.42
CA PHE A 53 18.83 4.56 -0.65
C PHE A 53 19.36 3.29 0.03
N ASN A 54 20.07 3.45 1.16
CA ASN A 54 20.40 2.34 2.04
C ASN A 54 19.26 2.16 3.04
N LEU A 55 18.79 0.93 3.22
CA LEU A 55 17.80 0.61 4.24
C LEU A 55 18.45 0.75 5.61
N ILE A 56 17.91 1.64 6.45
CA ILE A 56 18.46 1.95 7.78
C ILE A 56 17.58 1.42 8.91
N TYR A 57 16.34 1.01 8.60
CA TYR A 57 15.39 0.54 9.59
C TYR A 57 14.34 -0.40 8.99
N ALA A 58 13.95 -1.39 9.78
CA ALA A 58 12.81 -2.27 9.56
C ALA A 58 12.11 -2.49 10.90
N ASN A 59 10.79 -2.29 10.96
CA ASN A 59 10.07 -2.55 12.20
C ASN A 59 9.83 -4.06 12.42
N PRO A 60 9.48 -4.50 13.64
CA PRO A 60 9.26 -5.92 13.95
C PRO A 60 8.20 -6.59 13.07
N SER A 61 7.16 -5.85 12.67
CA SER A 61 6.13 -6.38 11.75
C SER A 61 6.72 -6.70 10.38
N ALA A 62 7.52 -5.79 9.82
CA ALA A 62 8.21 -6.00 8.55
C ALA A 62 9.17 -7.20 8.64
N VAL A 63 9.98 -7.29 9.69
CA VAL A 63 10.91 -8.41 9.89
C VAL A 63 10.15 -9.73 9.98
N LYS A 64 9.06 -9.79 10.76
CA LYS A 64 8.23 -10.98 10.89
C LYS A 64 7.64 -11.42 9.56
N THR A 65 7.16 -10.48 8.75
CA THR A 65 6.62 -10.79 7.41
C THR A 65 7.74 -11.25 6.47
N LEU A 66 8.89 -10.58 6.48
CA LEU A 66 10.06 -10.96 5.67
C LEU A 66 10.55 -12.38 6.00
N GLU A 67 10.54 -12.77 7.28
CA GLU A 67 10.86 -14.15 7.69
C GLU A 67 9.92 -15.19 7.08
N THR A 68 8.63 -14.86 6.88
CA THR A 68 7.68 -15.79 6.24
C THR A 68 7.90 -15.98 4.75
N ILE A 69 8.57 -15.04 4.08
CA ILE A 69 8.81 -15.03 2.63
C ILE A 69 10.30 -15.10 2.26
N LYS A 70 11.15 -15.49 3.22
CA LYS A 70 12.61 -15.39 3.09
C LYS A 70 13.21 -16.21 1.97
N GLU A 71 12.64 -17.38 1.71
CA GLU A 71 13.11 -18.28 0.64
C GLU A 71 12.85 -17.61 -0.72
N GLN A 72 11.65 -17.07 -0.92
CA GLN A 72 11.27 -16.36 -2.14
C GLN A 72 12.10 -15.08 -2.34
N VAL A 73 12.39 -14.34 -1.27
CA VAL A 73 13.27 -13.16 -1.34
C VAL A 73 14.68 -13.57 -1.76
N TYR A 74 15.23 -14.63 -1.17
CA TYR A 74 16.56 -15.12 -1.53
C TYR A 74 16.61 -15.64 -2.96
N GLU A 75 15.62 -16.41 -3.41
CA GLU A 75 15.55 -16.89 -4.79
C GLU A 75 15.42 -15.75 -5.81
N ALA A 76 14.63 -14.73 -5.50
CA ALA A 76 14.38 -13.63 -6.42
C ALA A 76 15.53 -12.63 -6.50
N PHE A 77 16.22 -12.37 -5.38
CA PHE A 77 17.18 -11.27 -5.26
C PHE A 77 18.57 -11.67 -4.76
N GLY A 78 18.75 -12.90 -4.28
CA GLY A 78 20.01 -13.36 -3.69
C GLY A 78 20.36 -12.67 -2.38
N VAL A 79 19.36 -12.13 -1.66
CA VAL A 79 19.54 -11.34 -0.43
C VAL A 79 18.96 -12.11 0.76
N SER A 80 19.76 -12.31 1.79
CA SER A 80 19.29 -12.87 3.06
C SER A 80 18.56 -11.80 3.88
N ILE A 81 17.57 -12.16 4.69
CA ILE A 81 16.81 -11.18 5.50
C ILE A 81 17.73 -10.36 6.42
N ASN A 82 18.76 -10.99 6.98
CA ASN A 82 19.78 -10.33 7.83
C ASN A 82 20.64 -9.29 7.10
N GLU A 83 20.61 -9.27 5.76
CA GLU A 83 21.37 -8.35 4.92
C GLU A 83 20.49 -7.23 4.33
N ILE A 84 19.19 -7.22 4.64
CA ILE A 84 18.25 -6.20 4.15
C ILE A 84 18.58 -4.85 4.76
N VAL A 85 18.58 -4.76 6.10
CA VAL A 85 19.00 -3.54 6.81
C VAL A 85 20.51 -3.39 6.67
N GLY A 86 20.95 -2.16 6.37
CA GLY A 86 22.32 -1.80 6.03
C GLY A 86 22.65 -1.93 4.54
N GLY A 87 21.78 -2.54 3.74
CA GLY A 87 22.00 -2.69 2.31
C GLY A 87 21.15 -1.75 1.45
N SER A 88 21.56 -1.58 0.20
CA SER A 88 20.88 -0.69 -0.75
C SER A 88 19.61 -1.30 -1.34
N ILE A 89 18.56 -0.50 -1.52
CA ILE A 89 17.31 -0.91 -2.18
C ILE A 89 17.53 -1.31 -3.65
N HIS A 90 18.60 -0.84 -4.27
CA HIS A 90 18.91 -1.10 -5.67
C HIS A 90 19.03 -2.60 -5.99
N ARG A 91 19.37 -3.43 -5.00
CA ARG A 91 19.45 -4.89 -5.15
C ARG A 91 18.08 -5.54 -5.44
N PHE A 92 16.98 -4.86 -5.14
CA PHE A 92 15.62 -5.33 -5.40
C PHE A 92 15.05 -4.84 -6.75
N HIS A 93 15.86 -4.12 -7.56
CA HIS A 93 15.40 -3.49 -8.79
C HIS A 93 16.32 -3.78 -9.98
N LYS A 94 15.72 -4.19 -11.10
CA LYS A 94 16.44 -4.42 -12.37
C LYS A 94 17.05 -3.14 -12.97
N ASP A 95 16.41 -2.00 -12.75
CA ASP A 95 16.88 -0.67 -13.17
C ASP A 95 16.94 0.27 -11.96
N PRO A 96 18.10 0.31 -11.27
CA PRO A 96 18.35 1.20 -10.14
C PRO A 96 18.10 2.67 -10.45
N GLN A 97 18.63 3.17 -11.58
CA GLN A 97 18.58 4.59 -11.93
C GLN A 97 17.14 5.07 -12.15
N ARG A 98 16.27 4.22 -12.71
CA ARG A 98 14.85 4.55 -12.87
C ARG A 98 14.17 4.76 -11.52
N ILE A 99 14.47 3.93 -10.52
CA ILE A 99 13.90 4.07 -9.18
C ILE A 99 14.44 5.31 -8.48
N GLU A 100 15.73 5.61 -8.62
CA GLU A 100 16.28 6.86 -8.09
C GLU A 100 15.56 8.09 -8.69
N ARG A 101 15.39 8.14 -10.02
CA ARG A 101 14.69 9.25 -10.69
C ARG A 101 13.25 9.40 -10.19
N LEU A 102 12.55 8.29 -9.96
CA LEU A 102 11.20 8.29 -9.41
C LEU A 102 11.19 8.86 -7.99
N LEU A 103 12.02 8.32 -7.09
CA LEU A 103 12.06 8.69 -5.68
C LEU A 103 12.59 10.11 -5.46
N ARG A 104 13.45 10.62 -6.35
CA ARG A 104 13.95 12.00 -6.28
C ARG A 104 12.96 13.02 -6.85
N ASN A 105 11.88 12.60 -7.51
CA ASN A 105 10.84 13.48 -8.02
C ASN A 105 9.70 13.62 -6.98
N PRO A 106 9.57 14.78 -6.28
CA PRO A 106 8.54 14.94 -5.26
C PRO A 106 7.12 14.83 -5.83
N SER A 107 6.90 15.20 -7.09
CA SER A 107 5.58 15.08 -7.74
C SER A 107 5.18 13.65 -8.07
N ALA A 108 6.12 12.70 -7.99
CA ALA A 108 5.84 11.28 -8.13
C ALA A 108 5.50 10.62 -6.77
N LEU A 109 5.56 11.35 -5.66
CA LEU A 109 5.30 10.86 -4.31
C LEU A 109 4.04 11.52 -3.70
N PRO A 110 3.24 10.78 -2.91
CA PRO A 110 3.40 9.37 -2.57
C PRO A 110 3.19 8.45 -3.79
N HIS A 111 3.90 7.32 -3.82
CA HIS A 111 3.82 6.34 -4.90
C HIS A 111 3.29 5.02 -4.38
N THR A 112 2.29 4.46 -5.06
CA THR A 112 1.79 3.12 -4.78
C THR A 112 2.28 2.16 -5.87
N ALA A 113 2.75 0.99 -5.47
CA ALA A 113 3.23 -0.04 -6.39
C ALA A 113 2.91 -1.45 -5.86
N GLU A 114 2.77 -2.40 -6.77
CA GLU A 114 2.80 -3.83 -6.45
C GLU A 114 4.07 -4.46 -7.00
N PHE A 115 4.72 -5.28 -6.17
CA PHE A 115 5.92 -6.03 -6.53
C PHE A 115 5.63 -7.51 -6.46
N SER A 116 5.81 -8.23 -7.56
CA SER A 116 5.63 -9.68 -7.60
C SER A 116 6.95 -10.39 -7.89
N PHE A 117 7.22 -11.46 -7.14
CA PHE A 117 8.34 -12.37 -7.34
C PHE A 117 7.95 -13.76 -6.81
N GLY A 118 8.24 -14.81 -7.59
CA GLY A 118 7.69 -16.14 -7.31
C GLY A 118 6.17 -16.12 -7.23
N ASP A 119 5.62 -16.68 -6.15
CA ASP A 119 4.20 -16.64 -5.78
C ASP A 119 3.85 -15.46 -4.84
N VAL A 120 4.85 -14.65 -4.45
CA VAL A 120 4.68 -13.51 -3.56
C VAL A 120 4.28 -12.26 -4.34
N THR A 121 3.33 -11.50 -3.82
CA THR A 121 2.97 -10.16 -4.27
C THR A 121 2.88 -9.21 -3.08
N LEU A 122 3.70 -8.18 -3.08
CA LEU A 122 3.74 -7.14 -2.06
C LEU A 122 3.10 -5.87 -2.59
N ALA A 123 2.11 -5.34 -1.87
CA ALA A 123 1.55 -4.02 -2.14
C ALA A 123 2.29 -3.00 -1.26
N ALA A 124 2.75 -1.90 -1.86
CA ALA A 124 3.59 -0.92 -1.20
C ALA A 124 3.12 0.52 -1.45
N ASN A 125 3.26 1.36 -0.42
CA ASN A 125 3.10 2.80 -0.47
C ASN A 125 4.41 3.44 -0.02
N ILE A 126 4.98 4.27 -0.89
CA ILE A 126 6.28 4.91 -0.69
C ILE A 126 6.08 6.40 -0.54
N ASN A 127 6.79 7.01 0.41
CA ASN A 127 6.80 8.45 0.59
C ASN A 127 8.21 8.95 0.94
N SER A 128 8.48 10.23 0.65
CA SER A 128 9.71 10.90 1.09
C SER A 128 9.53 11.43 2.51
N ILE A 129 10.59 11.34 3.30
CA ILE A 129 10.71 11.99 4.59
C ILE A 129 11.50 13.27 4.35
N SER A 130 10.94 14.44 4.70
CA SER A 130 11.63 15.72 4.61
C SER A 130 11.96 16.27 5.99
N ASP A 131 13.09 16.97 6.12
CA ASP A 131 13.45 17.74 7.30
C ASP A 131 12.60 19.02 7.46
N SER A 132 12.88 19.78 8.51
CA SER A 132 12.22 21.06 8.78
C SER A 132 12.46 22.13 7.71
N GLY A 133 13.52 21.99 6.91
CA GLY A 133 13.83 22.86 5.77
C GLY A 133 13.18 22.42 4.47
N GLY A 134 12.46 21.30 4.46
CA GLY A 134 11.82 20.73 3.27
C GLY A 134 12.76 19.92 2.39
N LYS A 135 14.03 19.72 2.79
CA LYS A 135 14.97 18.84 2.08
C LYS A 135 14.60 17.39 2.38
N VAL A 136 14.62 16.52 1.37
CA VAL A 136 14.42 15.08 1.57
C VAL A 136 15.58 14.52 2.38
N SER A 137 15.26 13.88 3.51
CA SER A 137 16.19 13.21 4.43
C SER A 137 16.15 11.68 4.32
N GLY A 138 15.21 11.13 3.56
CA GLY A 138 15.08 9.69 3.34
C GLY A 138 13.73 9.32 2.78
N TYR A 139 13.44 8.03 2.84
CA TYR A 139 12.24 7.42 2.27
C TYR A 139 11.64 6.42 3.25
N VAL A 140 10.32 6.36 3.29
CA VAL A 140 9.58 5.33 4.03
C VAL A 140 8.75 4.53 3.06
N VAL A 141 8.71 3.22 3.26
CA VAL A 141 7.78 2.33 2.58
C VAL A 141 6.95 1.56 3.59
N ASN A 142 5.64 1.66 3.42
CA ASN A 142 4.63 0.86 4.09
C ASN A 142 4.17 -0.23 3.12
N TRP A 143 4.16 -1.49 3.54
CA TRP A 143 3.84 -2.59 2.64
C TRP A 143 3.08 -3.74 3.30
N GLU A 144 2.48 -4.59 2.48
CA GLU A 144 1.73 -5.77 2.91
C GLU A 144 1.89 -6.90 1.90
N ASP A 145 1.94 -8.14 2.40
CA ASP A 145 1.85 -9.32 1.55
C ASP A 145 0.38 -9.58 1.17
N VAL A 146 0.06 -9.33 -0.10
CA VAL A 146 -1.29 -9.49 -0.67
C VAL A 146 -1.42 -10.76 -1.52
N SER A 147 -0.45 -11.67 -1.46
CA SER A 147 -0.36 -12.87 -2.31
C SER A 147 -1.61 -13.74 -2.24
N LYS A 148 -2.09 -14.00 -1.02
CA LYS A 148 -3.29 -14.83 -0.78
C LYS A 148 -4.55 -14.15 -1.32
N ILE A 149 -4.66 -12.84 -1.13
CA ILE A 149 -5.79 -12.04 -1.62
C ILE A 149 -5.81 -12.08 -3.15
N ASN A 150 -4.66 -11.82 -3.78
CA ASN A 150 -4.52 -11.82 -5.23
C ASN A 150 -4.76 -13.19 -5.85
N THR A 151 -4.27 -14.27 -5.22
CA THR A 151 -4.52 -15.64 -5.68
C THR A 151 -6.00 -16.01 -5.59
N THR A 152 -6.66 -15.66 -4.49
CA THR A 152 -8.11 -15.89 -4.29
C THR A 152 -8.92 -15.12 -5.32
N LYS A 153 -8.59 -13.84 -5.54
CA LYS A 153 -9.24 -12.99 -6.53
C LYS A 153 -9.09 -13.57 -7.95
N ARG A 154 -7.87 -13.95 -8.35
CA ARG A 154 -7.61 -14.58 -9.65
C ARG A 154 -8.39 -15.88 -9.85
N ALA A 155 -8.55 -16.68 -8.80
CA ALA A 155 -9.36 -17.90 -8.85
C ALA A 155 -10.85 -17.58 -9.06
N MET A 156 -11.38 -16.59 -8.34
CA MET A 156 -12.76 -16.12 -8.53
C MET A 156 -12.99 -15.55 -9.93
N ASP A 157 -12.09 -14.72 -10.44
CA ASP A 157 -12.19 -14.16 -11.80
C ASP A 157 -12.23 -15.26 -12.86
N ARG A 158 -11.47 -16.34 -12.66
CA ARG A 158 -11.48 -17.52 -13.54
C ARG A 158 -12.82 -18.26 -13.48
N VAL A 159 -13.37 -18.49 -12.29
CA VAL A 159 -14.68 -19.14 -12.12
C VAL A 159 -15.78 -18.28 -12.75
N ASN A 160 -15.77 -16.97 -12.52
CA ASN A 160 -16.70 -16.03 -13.15
C ASN A 160 -16.61 -16.11 -14.68
N SER A 161 -15.38 -16.08 -15.22
CA SER A 161 -15.17 -16.21 -16.68
C SER A 161 -15.71 -17.52 -17.23
N MET A 162 -15.59 -18.63 -16.49
CA MET A 162 -16.17 -19.92 -16.88
C MET A 162 -17.70 -19.88 -16.88
N MET A 163 -18.32 -19.28 -15.87
CA MET A 163 -19.78 -19.17 -15.76
C MET A 163 -20.37 -18.26 -16.85
N GLU A 164 -19.72 -17.13 -17.13
CA GLU A 164 -20.14 -16.17 -18.18
C GLU A 164 -20.12 -16.79 -19.58
N ASN A 165 -19.16 -17.68 -19.85
CA ASN A 165 -19.02 -18.34 -21.14
C ASN A 165 -19.67 -19.74 -21.18
N ALA A 166 -20.30 -20.19 -20.09
CA ALA A 166 -20.93 -21.50 -20.03
C ALA A 166 -22.15 -21.54 -20.97
N PRO A 167 -22.27 -22.56 -21.84
CA PRO A 167 -23.41 -22.68 -22.74
C PRO A 167 -24.69 -23.17 -22.03
N VAL A 168 -24.57 -23.62 -20.79
CA VAL A 168 -25.69 -24.04 -19.95
C VAL A 168 -26.28 -22.84 -19.19
N ASN A 169 -27.59 -22.87 -18.97
CA ASN A 169 -28.29 -21.86 -18.19
C ASN A 169 -27.93 -22.02 -16.71
N VAL A 170 -27.32 -20.98 -16.12
CA VAL A 170 -27.03 -20.89 -14.69
C VAL A 170 -27.79 -19.71 -14.09
N ILE A 171 -28.49 -19.96 -12.98
CA ILE A 171 -29.15 -18.96 -12.13
C ILE A 171 -28.80 -19.34 -10.69
N TYR A 172 -28.39 -18.35 -9.89
CA TYR A 172 -28.08 -18.53 -8.48
C TYR A 172 -28.87 -17.51 -7.66
N ALA A 173 -29.50 -18.00 -6.59
CA ALA A 173 -30.31 -17.20 -5.69
C ALA A 173 -29.78 -17.34 -4.26
N ASP A 174 -29.88 -16.26 -3.49
CA ASP A 174 -29.58 -16.30 -2.07
C ASP A 174 -30.60 -17.18 -1.35
N LYS A 175 -30.13 -18.06 -0.45
CA LYS A 175 -30.99 -19.03 0.23
C LYS A 175 -31.89 -18.40 1.30
N ASP A 176 -31.52 -17.23 1.80
CA ASP A 176 -32.20 -16.57 2.93
C ASP A 176 -33.16 -15.48 2.42
N SER A 177 -32.75 -14.66 1.43
CA SER A 177 -33.62 -13.63 0.83
C SER A 177 -34.45 -14.13 -0.35
N PHE A 178 -34.09 -15.29 -0.94
CA PHE A 178 -34.66 -15.82 -2.19
C PHE A 178 -34.47 -14.90 -3.41
N GLU A 179 -33.63 -13.87 -3.32
CA GLU A 179 -33.33 -13.00 -4.44
C GLU A 179 -32.30 -13.65 -5.38
N ILE A 180 -32.51 -13.52 -6.70
CA ILE A 180 -31.50 -13.92 -7.69
C ILE A 180 -30.31 -12.99 -7.56
N THR A 181 -29.16 -13.53 -7.17
CA THR A 181 -27.91 -12.78 -7.00
C THR A 181 -26.97 -12.95 -8.19
N TYR A 182 -27.21 -13.95 -9.05
CA TYR A 182 -26.45 -14.13 -10.29
C TYR A 182 -27.27 -14.87 -11.36
N ILE A 183 -27.08 -14.46 -12.61
CA ILE A 183 -27.62 -15.11 -13.80
C ILE A 183 -26.62 -14.98 -14.94
N ASN A 184 -26.30 -16.08 -15.62
CA ASN A 184 -25.33 -16.05 -16.72
C ASN A 184 -25.97 -15.66 -18.07
N PRO A 185 -25.19 -15.28 -19.09
CA PRO A 185 -25.71 -14.83 -20.39
C PRO A 185 -26.59 -15.85 -21.12
N ALA A 186 -26.29 -17.14 -21.01
CA ALA A 186 -27.08 -18.21 -21.61
C ALA A 186 -28.51 -18.24 -21.03
N SER A 187 -28.65 -18.13 -19.70
CA SER A 187 -29.94 -18.02 -19.02
C SER A 187 -30.71 -16.79 -19.48
N VAL A 188 -30.06 -15.61 -19.50
CA VAL A 188 -30.72 -14.37 -19.96
C VAL A 188 -31.22 -14.51 -21.39
N LYS A 189 -30.39 -15.07 -22.30
CA LYS A 189 -30.79 -15.31 -23.68
C LYS A 189 -32.00 -16.22 -23.76
N THR A 190 -32.02 -17.31 -22.98
CA THR A 190 -33.15 -18.23 -22.94
C THR A 190 -34.42 -17.55 -22.41
N LEU A 191 -34.33 -16.83 -21.28
CA LEU A 191 -35.48 -16.15 -20.67
C LEU A 191 -36.09 -15.09 -21.60
N LYS A 192 -35.27 -14.37 -22.37
CA LYS A 192 -35.76 -13.42 -23.39
C LYS A 192 -36.58 -14.07 -24.50
N THR A 193 -36.38 -15.35 -24.81
CA THR A 193 -37.17 -16.04 -25.85
C THR A 193 -38.58 -16.41 -25.41
N ILE A 194 -38.84 -16.38 -24.10
CA ILE A 194 -40.13 -16.79 -23.50
C ILE A 194 -40.85 -15.60 -22.83
N GLU A 195 -40.27 -14.41 -22.87
CA GLU A 195 -40.89 -13.16 -22.43
C GLU A 195 -42.01 -12.77 -23.43
N GLN A 196 -43.25 -12.66 -22.93
CA GLN A 196 -44.45 -12.31 -23.73
C GLN A 196 -44.67 -10.80 -23.82
#